data_AF-A0A6N9BA51-F1
#
_entry.id   AF-A0A6N9BA51-F1
#
_cell.length_a   1.000
_cell.length_b   1.000
_cell.length_c   1.000
_cell.angle_alpha   90.00
_cell.angle_beta   90.00
_cell.angle_gamma   90.00
#
_symmetry.space_group_name_H-M   'P 1'
#
loop_
_entity.id
_entity.type
_entity.pdbx_description
1 polymer ?
#
loop_
_entity_poly.entity_id
_entity_poly.type
_entity_poly.pdbx_seq_one_letter_code
_entity_poly.pdbx_strand_id
1 'polypeptide(L)'
;MSGLNYFDIFALVLVLVSGAFAYSRGFAREVMSILGWVVSALVAYLAAPLAAPFMTSVPYLGNIVEHSCELGVLGAFAITFALALIVSSFINSVVVSVTRLPGINIFNRTLGLLFGVLRGGFILTIILLAVDTVLPT
;
A
#
# COMPACT_ATOMS: atom_id res chain seq x y z
N MET A 1 -14.29 -37.27 -9.13
CA MET A 1 -13.68 -36.18 -8.34
C MET A 1 -12.41 -35.80 -9.08
N SER A 2 -12.42 -34.71 -9.84
CA SER A 2 -11.20 -34.18 -10.46
C SER A 2 -10.19 -33.89 -9.35
N GLY A 3 -9.00 -34.48 -9.46
CA GLY A 3 -7.91 -34.23 -8.52
C GLY A 3 -7.52 -32.74 -8.53
N LEU A 4 -6.94 -32.27 -7.44
CA LEU A 4 -6.40 -30.91 -7.32
C LEU A 4 -5.48 -30.61 -8.51
N ASN A 5 -5.86 -29.62 -9.31
CA ASN A 5 -5.01 -29.14 -10.39
C ASN A 5 -3.88 -28.27 -9.80
N TYR A 6 -2.78 -28.08 -10.55
CA TYR A 6 -1.68 -27.20 -10.13
C TYR A 6 -2.16 -25.79 -9.80
N PHE A 7 -3.17 -25.30 -10.52
CA PHE A 7 -3.81 -24.01 -10.24
C PHE A 7 -4.48 -23.97 -8.86
N ASP A 8 -5.22 -25.01 -8.49
CA ASP A 8 -5.92 -25.08 -7.19
C ASP A 8 -4.91 -25.08 -6.03
N ILE A 9 -3.81 -25.82 -6.20
CA ILE A 9 -2.72 -25.87 -5.22
C ILE A 9 -2.06 -24.49 -5.10
N PHE A 10 -1.78 -23.82 -6.22
CA PHE A 10 -1.21 -22.47 -6.23
C PHE A 10 -2.13 -21.46 -5.52
N ALA A 11 -3.42 -21.45 -5.86
CA ALA A 11 -4.42 -20.60 -5.25
C ALA A 11 -4.49 -20.81 -3.73
N LEU A 12 -4.52 -22.07 -3.29
CA LEU A 12 -4.53 -22.42 -1.87
C LEU A 12 -3.27 -21.92 -1.15
N VAL A 13 -2.08 -22.16 -1.71
CA VAL A 13 -0.81 -21.69 -1.14
C VAL A 13 -0.79 -20.16 -1.05
N LEU A 14 -1.22 -19.45 -2.10
CA LEU A 14 -1.24 -17.99 -2.12
C LEU A 14 -2.13 -17.42 -1.01
N VAL A 15 -3.34 -17.95 -0.84
CA VAL A 15 -4.27 -17.51 0.19
C VAL A 15 -3.75 -17.84 1.59
N LEU A 16 -3.22 -19.05 1.81
CA LEU A 16 -2.65 -19.47 3.09
C LEU A 16 -1.44 -18.62 3.49
N VAL A 17 -0.51 -18.38 2.55
CA VAL A 17 0.66 -17.53 2.79
C VAL A 17 0.23 -16.10 3.09
N SER A 18 -0.72 -15.55 2.33
CA SER A 18 -1.28 -14.21 2.59
C SER A 18 -1.90 -14.11 3.98
N GLY A 19 -2.70 -15.09 4.37
CA GLY A 19 -3.30 -15.20 5.70
C GLY A 19 -2.26 -15.29 6.81
N ALA A 20 -1.29 -16.20 6.69
CA ALA A 20 -0.23 -16.41 7.67
C ALA A 20 0.63 -15.14 7.86
N PHE A 21 0.96 -14.47 6.75
CA PHE A 21 1.73 -13.24 6.79
C PHE A 21 0.97 -12.11 7.47
N ALA A 22 -0.33 -11.95 7.18
CA ALA A 22 -1.17 -10.94 7.81
C ALA A 22 -1.44 -11.24 9.30
N TYR A 23 -1.57 -12.52 9.68
CA TYR A 23 -1.63 -12.92 11.09
C TYR A 23 -0.35 -12.52 11.84
N SER A 24 0.82 -12.68 11.21
CA SER A 24 2.11 -12.31 11.83
C SER A 24 2.28 -10.80 12.01
N ARG A 25 1.75 -10.01 11.06
CA ARG A 25 1.84 -8.54 11.08
C ARG A 25 0.77 -7.87 11.93
N GLY A 26 -0.42 -8.47 12.00
CA GLY A 26 -1.61 -7.98 12.68
C GLY A 26 -2.40 -6.96 11.84
N PHE A 27 -3.72 -7.01 11.97
CA PHE A 27 -4.68 -6.17 11.22
C PHE A 27 -4.37 -4.67 11.25
N ALA A 28 -4.03 -4.13 12.42
CA ALA A 28 -3.79 -2.71 12.59
C ALA A 28 -2.63 -2.20 11.74
N ARG A 29 -1.59 -3.02 11.54
CA ARG A 29 -0.46 -2.65 10.68
C ARG A 29 -0.87 -2.61 9.21
N GLU A 30 -1.65 -3.61 8.78
CA GLU A 30 -2.18 -3.67 7.42
C GLU A 30 -3.10 -2.48 7.11
N VAL A 31 -4.02 -2.13 8.02
CA VAL A 31 -4.92 -0.98 7.87
C VAL A 31 -4.14 0.34 7.90
N MET A 32 -3.23 0.53 8.86
CA MET A 32 -2.42 1.74 8.95
C MET A 32 -1.52 1.93 7.73
N SER A 33 -1.04 0.85 7.11
CA SER A 33 -0.32 0.94 5.84
C SER A 33 -1.22 1.53 4.76
N ILE A 34 -2.44 1.01 4.58
CA ILE A 34 -3.37 1.50 3.55
C ILE A 34 -3.76 2.95 3.82
N LEU A 35 -4.14 3.27 5.07
CA LEU A 35 -4.47 4.62 5.48
C LEU A 35 -3.29 5.57 5.29
N GLY A 36 -2.07 5.14 5.60
CA GLY A 36 -0.87 5.96 5.44
C GLY A 36 -0.62 6.32 3.99
N TRP A 37 -0.77 5.37 3.07
CA TRP A 37 -0.69 5.64 1.63
C TRP A 37 -1.79 6.60 1.16
N VAL A 38 -3.05 6.36 1.53
CA VAL A 38 -4.20 7.20 1.13
C VAL A 38 -4.08 8.63 1.67
N VAL A 39 -3.80 8.78 2.98
CA VAL A 39 -3.65 10.08 3.62
C VAL A 39 -2.46 10.83 3.04
N SER A 40 -1.33 10.16 2.82
CA SER A 40 -0.15 10.81 2.22
C SER A 40 -0.43 11.27 0.80
N ALA A 41 -1.15 10.47 0.00
CA ALA A 41 -1.53 10.83 -1.36
C ALA A 41 -2.48 12.04 -1.37
N LEU A 42 -3.45 12.07 -0.45
CA LEU A 42 -4.37 13.20 -0.30
C LEU A 42 -3.63 14.48 0.12
N VAL A 43 -2.75 14.39 1.13
CA VAL A 43 -1.93 15.52 1.57
C VAL A 43 -1.06 16.03 0.43
N ALA A 44 -0.39 15.14 -0.30
CA ALA A 44 0.43 15.51 -1.44
C ALA A 44 -0.39 16.16 -2.56
N TYR A 45 -1.59 15.66 -2.85
CA TYR A 45 -2.47 16.24 -3.86
C TYR A 45 -2.86 17.68 -3.51
N LEU A 46 -3.20 17.93 -2.24
CA LEU A 46 -3.58 19.26 -1.76
C LEU A 46 -2.39 20.22 -1.64
N ALA A 47 -1.21 19.72 -1.28
CA ALA A 47 -0.03 20.52 -1.01
C ALA A 47 0.90 20.70 -2.23
N ALA A 48 0.78 19.86 -3.26
CA ALA A 48 1.61 19.95 -4.48
C ALA A 48 1.54 21.33 -5.16
N PRO A 49 0.38 22.00 -5.30
CA PRO A 49 0.32 23.34 -5.90
C PRO A 49 1.07 24.40 -5.08
N LEU A 50 1.06 24.27 -3.75
CA LEU A 50 1.77 25.16 -2.83
C LEU A 50 3.28 24.88 -2.82
N ALA A 51 3.68 23.63 -3.07
CA ALA A 51 5.07 23.19 -3.10
C ALA A 51 5.74 23.39 -4.48
N ALA A 52 4.96 23.46 -5.56
CA ALA A 52 5.43 23.68 -6.94
C ALA A 52 6.41 24.86 -7.11
N PRO A 53 6.19 26.07 -6.56
CA PRO A 53 7.13 27.18 -6.71
C PRO A 53 8.47 26.97 -5.99
N PHE A 54 8.55 26.05 -5.03
CA PHE A 54 9.82 25.73 -4.36
C PHE A 54 10.67 24.75 -5.17
N MET A 55 10.10 24.06 -6.17
CA MET A 55 10.83 23.11 -7.01
C MET A 55 11.85 23.80 -7.92
N THR A 56 11.55 25.02 -8.37
CA THR A 56 12.47 25.83 -9.19
C THR A 56 13.70 26.31 -8.42
N SER A 57 13.63 26.33 -7.09
CA SER A 57 14.73 26.76 -6.21
C SER A 57 15.75 25.65 -5.94
N VAL A 58 15.45 24.41 -6.32
CA VAL A 58 16.32 23.26 -6.05
C VAL A 58 17.40 23.16 -7.13
N PRO A 59 18.70 23.26 -6.77
CA PRO A 59 19.79 23.06 -7.73
C PRO A 59 19.64 21.69 -8.42
N TYR A 60 19.96 21.59 -9.71
CA TYR A 60 19.80 20.40 -10.57
C TYR A 60 18.38 20.06 -11.05
N LEU A 61 17.34 20.37 -10.27
CA LEU A 61 15.93 20.15 -10.67
C LEU A 61 15.33 21.34 -11.43
N GLY A 62 15.80 22.56 -11.14
CA GLY A 62 15.36 23.80 -11.79
C GLY A 62 15.36 23.69 -13.33
N ASN A 63 16.50 23.33 -13.93
CA ASN A 63 16.64 23.28 -15.39
C ASN A 63 15.69 22.28 -16.08
N ILE A 64 15.31 21.18 -15.40
CA ILE A 64 14.40 20.15 -15.93
C ILE A 64 12.94 20.59 -15.79
N VAL A 65 12.62 21.28 -14.69
CA VAL A 65 11.27 21.73 -14.35
C VAL A 65 10.89 23.04 -15.06
N GLU A 66 11.86 23.90 -15.36
CA GLU A 66 11.65 25.22 -15.99
C GLU A 66 11.01 25.11 -17.38
N HIS A 67 11.24 24.00 -18.08
CA HIS A 67 10.70 23.74 -19.42
C HIS A 67 9.24 23.25 -19.40
N SER A 68 8.70 22.82 -18.25
CA SER A 68 7.34 22.27 -18.18
C SER A 68 6.74 22.42 -16.78
N CYS A 69 5.75 23.32 -16.67
CA CYS A 69 4.99 23.55 -15.44
C CYS A 69 4.39 22.25 -14.87
N GLU A 70 3.98 21.33 -15.74
CA GLU A 70 3.42 20.02 -15.38
C GLU A 70 4.44 19.14 -14.63
N LEU A 71 5.70 19.12 -15.05
CA LEU A 71 6.77 18.38 -14.37
C LEU A 71 7.06 18.97 -12.98
N GLY A 72 6.95 20.29 -12.82
CA GLY A 72 7.12 20.95 -11.54
C GLY A 72 6.08 20.53 -10.51
N VAL A 73 4.81 20.50 -10.91
CA VAL A 73 3.70 20.06 -10.06
C VAL A 73 3.83 18.57 -9.72
N LEU A 74 4.20 17.72 -10.69
CA LEU A 74 4.40 16.30 -10.45
C LEU A 74 5.56 16.02 -9.50
N GLY A 75 6.67 16.74 -9.67
CA GLY A 75 7.82 16.64 -8.77
C GLY A 75 7.48 17.12 -7.36
N ALA A 76 6.74 18.22 -7.23
CA ALA A 76 6.26 18.73 -5.95
C ALA A 76 5.36 17.71 -5.25
N PHE A 77 4.43 17.11 -5.99
CA PHE A 77 3.60 16.00 -5.50
C PHE A 77 4.45 14.85 -4.98
N ALA A 78 5.43 14.38 -5.76
CA ALA A 78 6.27 13.25 -5.37
C ALA A 78 7.08 13.52 -4.08
N ILE A 79 7.67 14.72 -3.97
CA ILE A 79 8.44 15.10 -2.77
C ILE A 79 7.51 15.23 -1.57
N THR A 80 6.40 15.95 -1.69
CA THR A 80 5.45 16.11 -0.59
C THR A 80 4.83 14.77 -0.18
N PHE A 81 4.55 13.89 -1.14
CA PHE A 81 4.08 12.54 -0.90
C PHE A 81 5.09 11.71 -0.10
N ALA A 82 6.37 11.73 -0.49
CA ALA A 82 7.43 11.04 0.24
C ALA A 82 7.58 11.57 1.68
N LEU A 83 7.54 12.89 1.87
CA LEU A 83 7.58 13.50 3.20
C LEU A 83 6.36 13.10 4.05
N ALA A 84 5.16 13.11 3.46
CA ALA A 84 3.95 12.69 4.15
C ALA A 84 4.00 11.20 4.54
N LEU A 85 4.54 10.32 3.69
CA LEU A 85 4.74 8.90 4.01
C LEU A 85 5.71 8.70 5.17
N ILE A 86 6.79 9.51 5.24
CA ILE A 86 7.73 9.47 6.36
C ILE A 86 7.00 9.81 7.67
N VAL A 87 6.23 10.91 7.68
CA VAL A 87 5.43 11.31 8.85
C VAL A 87 4.41 10.23 9.22
N SER A 88 3.69 9.69 8.23
CA SER A 88 2.73 8.61 8.44
C SER A 88 3.37 7.34 9.03
N SER A 89 4.61 7.03 8.64
CA SER A 89 5.38 5.89 9.16
C SER A 89 5.72 6.03 10.65
N PHE A 90 5.97 7.25 11.13
CA PHE A 90 6.13 7.52 12.56
C PHE A 90 4.82 7.28 13.33
N ILE A 91 3.69 7.77 12.81
CA ILE A 91 2.37 7.54 13.42
C ILE A 91 2.05 6.04 13.48
N ASN A 92 2.29 5.32 12.39
CA ASN A 92 2.09 3.87 12.33
C ASN A 92 2.91 3.14 13.41
N SER A 93 4.16 3.56 13.64
CA SER A 93 5.03 2.96 14.66
C SER A 93 4.43 3.07 16.07
N VAL A 94 3.82 4.22 16.39
CA VAL A 94 3.12 4.44 17.67
C VAL A 94 1.87 3.57 17.77
N VAL A 95 1.02 3.54 16.75
CA VAL A 95 -0.21 2.72 16.76
C VAL A 95 0.10 1.23 16.92
N VAL A 96 1.12 0.74 16.19
CA VAL A 96 1.57 -0.64 16.28
C VAL A 96 2.03 -0.97 17.69
N SER A 97 2.65 -0.05 18.42
CA SER A 97 3.07 -0.30 19.81
C SER A 97 1.87 -0.58 20.73
N VAL A 98 0.75 0.14 20.57
CA VAL A 98 -0.48 -0.05 21.35
C VAL A 98 -1.15 -1.40 21.04
N THR A 99 -1.10 -1.83 19.79
CA THR A 99 -1.74 -3.09 19.37
C THR A 99 -1.04 -4.35 19.90
N ARG A 100 0.16 -4.21 20.49
CA ARG A 100 0.90 -5.32 21.12
C ARG A 100 0.43 -5.62 22.55
N LEU A 101 -0.49 -4.82 23.10
CA LEU A 101 -1.03 -5.08 24.43
C LEU A 101 -1.75 -6.45 24.48
N PRO A 102 -1.60 -7.25 25.55
CA PRO A 102 -2.02 -8.66 25.57
C PRO A 102 -3.48 -8.91 25.15
N GLY A 103 -4.42 -8.07 25.59
CA GLY A 103 -5.83 -8.20 25.24
C GLY A 103 -6.17 -7.81 23.80
N ILE A 104 -5.46 -6.82 23.23
CA ILE A 104 -5.71 -6.30 21.88
C ILE A 104 -4.97 -7.15 20.84
N ASN A 105 -3.82 -7.72 21.20
CA ASN A 105 -2.94 -8.45 20.27
C ASN A 105 -3.60 -9.69 19.67
N ILE A 106 -4.42 -10.44 20.43
CA ILE A 106 -5.13 -11.62 19.89
C ILE A 106 -6.16 -11.19 18.84
N PHE A 107 -7.02 -10.22 19.15
CA PHE A 107 -7.99 -9.68 18.20
C PHE A 107 -7.32 -9.08 16.97
N ASN A 108 -6.21 -8.36 17.16
CA ASN A 108 -5.42 -7.79 16.08
C ASN A 108 -4.89 -8.88 15.11
N ARG A 109 -4.41 -10.00 15.64
CA ARG A 109 -3.89 -11.11 14.81
C ARG A 109 -5.00 -11.88 14.12
N THR A 110 -6.12 -12.17 14.78
CA THR A 110 -7.24 -12.90 14.17
C THR A 110 -7.92 -12.10 13.08
N LEU A 111 -8.15 -10.80 13.29
CA LEU A 111 -8.60 -9.89 12.23
C LEU A 111 -7.56 -9.78 11.10
N GLY A 112 -6.28 -9.87 11.45
CA GLY A 112 -5.17 -9.88 10.48
C GLY A 112 -5.26 -11.08 9.56
N LEU A 113 -5.52 -12.28 10.12
CA LEU A 113 -5.74 -13.50 9.34
C LEU A 113 -6.92 -13.33 8.37
N LEU A 114 -8.07 -12.87 8.85
CA LEU A 114 -9.26 -12.68 8.01
C LEU A 114 -8.96 -11.70 6.86
N PHE A 115 -8.33 -10.58 7.18
CA PHE A 115 -7.90 -9.60 6.18
C PHE A 115 -6.90 -10.21 5.17
N GLY A 116 -5.93 -11.00 5.64
CA GLY A 116 -4.96 -11.68 4.78
C GLY A 116 -5.58 -12.69 3.83
N VAL A 117 -6.58 -13.45 4.29
CA VAL A 117 -7.34 -14.39 3.43
C VAL A 117 -8.13 -13.63 2.38
N LEU A 118 -8.85 -12.57 2.77
CA LEU A 118 -9.60 -11.73 1.83
C LEU A 118 -8.67 -11.09 0.80
N ARG A 119 -7.52 -10.56 1.23
CA ARG A 119 -6.49 -10.01 0.32
C ARG A 119 -5.93 -11.07 -0.62
N GLY A 120 -5.65 -12.28 -0.12
CA GLY A 120 -5.16 -13.39 -0.94
C GLY A 120 -6.17 -13.76 -2.02
N GLY A 121 -7.45 -13.88 -1.65
CA GLY A 121 -8.54 -14.11 -2.60
C GLY A 121 -8.68 -12.97 -3.61
N PHE A 122 -8.61 -11.72 -3.16
CA PHE A 122 -8.68 -10.55 -4.05
C PHE A 122 -7.52 -10.50 -5.06
N ILE A 123 -6.29 -10.80 -4.62
CA ILE A 123 -5.12 -10.92 -5.50
C ILE A 123 -5.34 -12.04 -6.51
N LEU A 124 -5.86 -13.19 -6.09
CA LEU A 124 -6.17 -14.30 -6.98
C LEU A 124 -7.20 -13.90 -8.05
N THR A 125 -8.25 -13.17 -7.67
CA THR A 125 -9.25 -12.63 -8.62
C THR A 125 -8.60 -11.70 -9.64
N ILE A 126 -7.72 -10.79 -9.22
CA ILE A 126 -7.00 -9.90 -10.15
C ILE A 126 -6.12 -10.71 -11.10
N ILE A 127 -5.41 -11.72 -10.62
CA ILE A 127 -4.57 -12.59 -11.47
C ILE A 127 -5.43 -13.30 -12.51
N LEU A 128 -6.56 -13.86 -12.10
CA LEU A 128 -7.49 -14.55 -13.01
C LEU A 128 -8.04 -13.61 -14.08
N LEU A 129 -8.47 -12.40 -13.68
CA LEU A 129 -8.93 -11.37 -14.62
C LEU A 129 -7.80 -10.96 -15.57
N ALA A 130 -6.58 -10.79 -15.08
CA ALA A 130 -5.44 -10.45 -15.91
C ALA A 130 -5.13 -11.57 -16.94
N VAL A 131 -5.17 -12.84 -16.51
CA VAL A 131 -4.96 -13.99 -17.41
C VAL A 131 -6.05 -14.05 -18.49
N ASP A 132 -7.32 -13.86 -18.11
CA ASP A 132 -8.44 -13.83 -19.05
C ASP A 132 -8.31 -12.68 -20.07
N THR A 133 -7.88 -11.49 -19.62
CA THR A 133 -7.67 -10.34 -20.53
C THR A 133 -6.47 -10.51 -21.49
N VAL A 134 -5.42 -11.22 -21.08
CA VAL A 134 -4.20 -11.41 -21.88
C VAL A 134 -4.29 -12.63 -22.80
N LEU A 135 -4.95 -13.68 -22.33
CA LEU A 135 -5.21 -14.90 -23.08
C LEU A 135 -6.72 -15.00 -23.34
N PRO A 136 -7.25 -14.25 -24.33
CA PRO A 136 -8.64 -14.43 -24.72
C PRO A 136 -8.78 -15.86 -25.25
N THR A 137 -9.39 -16.73 -24.47
CA THR A 137 -9.76 -18.09 -24.87
C THR A 137 -11.05 -18.07 -25.69
#